data_AF-A0A202BDN8-F1
#
_entry.id   AF-A0A202BDN8-F1
#
_cell.length_a   1.000
_cell.length_b   1.000
_cell.length_c   1.000
_cell.angle_alpha   90.00
_cell.angle_beta   90.00
_cell.angle_gamma   90.00
#
_symmetry.space_group_name_H-M   'P 1'
#
loop_
_entity.id
_entity.type
_entity.pdbx_description
1 polymer ?
#
loop_
_entity_poly.entity_id
_entity_poly.type
_entity_poly.pdbx_seq_one_letter_code
_entity_poly.pdbx_strand_id
1 'polypeptide(L)'
;MTPDLFDVLTSPAVLNLPGRNAQAARLVILDGMNMRDAAREHGITAGTVSRAVTRIRTAYEALEPLLRLPKIVPLPPCSSSQ
;
A
#
# COMPACT_ATOMS: atom_id res chain seq x y z
N MET A 1 -1.96 -2.56 -7.01
CA MET A 1 -1.40 -2.85 -5.67
C MET A 1 -1.97 -4.17 -5.18
N THR A 2 -1.14 -5.05 -4.61
CA THR A 2 -1.60 -6.35 -4.10
C THR A 2 -2.22 -6.21 -2.71
N PRO A 3 -3.09 -7.16 -2.29
CA PRO A 3 -3.66 -7.16 -0.94
C PRO A 3 -2.57 -7.20 0.16
N ASP A 4 -1.54 -8.04 0.00
CA ASP A 4 -0.46 -8.14 0.99
C ASP A 4 0.29 -6.81 1.18
N LEU A 5 0.58 -6.12 0.07
CA LEU A 5 1.26 -4.83 0.13
C LEU A 5 0.38 -3.75 0.77
N PHE A 6 -0.93 -3.81 0.54
CA PHE A 6 -1.88 -2.93 1.19
C PHE A 6 -1.89 -3.13 2.72
N ASP A 7 -1.87 -4.38 3.18
CA ASP A 7 -1.84 -4.70 4.61
C ASP A 7 -0.54 -4.21 5.27
N VAL A 8 0.60 -4.36 4.60
CA VAL A 8 1.88 -3.79 5.06
C VAL A 8 1.81 -2.27 5.15
N LEU A 9 1.30 -1.60 4.12
CA LEU A 9 1.20 -0.14 4.07
C LEU A 9 0.25 0.44 5.11
N THR A 10 -0.85 -0.25 5.40
CA THR A 10 -1.85 0.21 6.38
C THR A 10 -1.52 -0.19 7.81
N SER A 11 -0.48 -1.01 8.03
CA SER A 11 -0.02 -1.41 9.35
C SER A 11 0.38 -0.23 10.25
N PRO A 12 0.36 -0.42 11.58
CA PRO A 12 0.80 0.58 12.55
C PRO A 12 2.24 1.07 12.35
N ALA A 13 3.10 0.23 11.77
CA ALA A 13 4.50 0.56 11.54
C ALA A 13 4.72 1.56 10.39
N VAL A 14 3.79 1.64 9.42
CA VAL A 14 3.98 2.44 8.20
C VAL A 14 3.08 3.68 8.21
N LEU A 15 1.76 3.50 8.22
CA LEU A 15 0.82 4.63 8.15
C LEU A 15 -0.04 4.81 9.41
N ASN A 16 -0.13 3.79 10.27
CA ASN A 16 -0.97 3.78 11.47
C ASN A 16 -2.39 4.30 11.20
N LEU A 17 -3.04 3.73 10.19
CA LEU A 17 -4.40 4.10 9.85
C LEU A 17 -5.42 3.45 10.81
N PRO A 18 -6.45 4.18 11.25
CA PRO A 18 -7.57 3.56 11.97
C PRO A 18 -8.22 2.47 11.12
N GLY A 19 -8.58 1.34 11.73
CA GLY A 19 -9.08 0.16 11.03
C GLY A 19 -10.25 0.43 10.08
N ARG A 20 -11.20 1.28 10.48
CA ARG A 20 -12.34 1.67 9.61
C ARG A 20 -11.91 2.44 8.37
N ASN A 21 -10.92 3.31 8.49
CA ASN A 21 -10.39 4.09 7.37
C ASN A 21 -9.59 3.20 6.41
N ALA A 22 -8.81 2.26 6.97
CA ALA A 22 -8.09 1.28 6.18
C ALA A 22 -9.05 0.35 5.41
N GLN A 23 -10.11 -0.15 6.06
CA GLN A 23 -11.12 -0.98 5.41
C GLN A 23 -11.85 -0.24 4.28
N ALA A 24 -12.29 1.00 4.52
CA ALA A 24 -12.93 1.79 3.47
C ALA A 24 -11.97 2.09 2.29
N ALA A 25 -10.69 2.36 2.59
CA ALA A 25 -9.69 2.55 1.54
C ALA A 25 -9.39 1.25 0.77
N ARG A 26 -9.50 0.08 1.42
CA ARG A 26 -9.36 -1.24 0.79
C ARG A 26 -10.41 -1.45 -0.29
N LEU A 27 -11.68 -1.17 0.02
CA LEU A 27 -12.79 -1.26 -0.94
C LEU A 27 -12.55 -0.39 -2.18
N VAL A 28 -11.99 0.81 -2.00
CA VAL A 28 -11.70 1.72 -3.11
C VAL A 28 -10.51 1.26 -3.95
N ILE A 29 -9.43 0.81 -3.29
CA ILE A 29 -8.16 0.52 -3.97
C ILE A 29 -8.14 -0.88 -4.59
N LEU A 30 -8.68 -1.88 -3.89
CA LEU A 30 -8.64 -3.28 -4.33
C LEU A 30 -9.92 -3.67 -5.08
N ASP A 31 -11.08 -3.25 -4.58
CA ASP A 31 -12.38 -3.68 -5.12
C ASP A 31 -12.98 -2.67 -6.13
N GLY A 32 -12.32 -1.52 -6.34
CA GLY A 32 -12.74 -0.50 -7.29
C GLY A 32 -14.02 0.25 -6.90
N MET A 33 -14.46 0.14 -5.64
CA MET A 33 -15.64 0.82 -5.14
C MET A 33 -15.45 2.34 -5.17
N ASN A 34 -16.52 3.10 -5.44
CA ASN A 34 -16.44 4.55 -5.33
C ASN A 34 -16.31 4.97 -3.85
N MET A 35 -15.69 6.13 -3.61
CA MET A 35 -15.38 6.61 -2.25
C MET A 35 -16.62 6.91 -1.42
N ARG A 36 -17.74 7.29 -2.04
CA ARG A 36 -18.97 7.65 -1.33
C ARG A 36 -19.64 6.40 -0.76
N ASP A 37 -19.67 5.32 -1.52
CA ASP A 37 -20.26 4.06 -1.07
C ASP A 37 -19.38 3.37 -0.04
N ALA A 38 -18.06 3.35 -0.25
CA ALA A 38 -17.11 2.84 0.76
C ALA A 38 -17.19 3.62 2.08
N ALA A 39 -17.42 4.94 2.02
CA ALA A 39 -17.62 5.76 3.21
C ALA A 39 -18.92 5.40 3.95
N ARG A 40 -20.02 5.15 3.20
CA ARG A 40 -21.30 4.74 3.77
C ARG A 40 -21.23 3.39 4.45
N GLU A 41 -20.52 2.44 3.85
CA GLU A 41 -20.37 1.07 4.38
C GLU A 41 -19.70 1.04 5.76
N HIS A 42 -18.76 1.95 6.00
CA HIS A 42 -18.01 2.03 7.26
C HIS A 42 -18.43 3.19 8.18
N GLY A 43 -19.47 3.93 7.83
CA GLY A 43 -19.99 5.04 8.64
C GLY A 43 -19.00 6.20 8.83
N ILE A 44 -18.20 6.50 7.81
CA ILE A 44 -17.25 7.63 7.81
C ILE A 44 -17.55 8.60 6.67
N THR A 45 -16.84 9.73 6.62
CA THR A 45 -17.02 10.71 5.53
C THR A 45 -16.20 10.33 4.30
N ALA A 46 -16.70 10.69 3.11
CA ALA A 46 -15.96 10.52 1.87
C ALA A 46 -14.61 11.29 1.87
N GLY A 47 -14.54 12.41 2.59
CA GLY A 47 -13.29 13.15 2.79
C GLY A 47 -12.25 12.37 3.61
N THR A 48 -12.69 11.62 4.62
CA THR A 48 -11.81 10.71 5.38
C THR A 48 -11.30 9.57 4.49
N VAL A 49 -12.16 8.97 3.67
CA VAL A 49 -11.78 7.94 2.70
C VAL A 49 -10.78 8.49 1.69
N SER A 50 -11.06 9.66 1.12
CA SER A 50 -10.17 10.34 0.17
C SER A 50 -8.77 10.57 0.78
N ARG A 51 -8.68 11.11 2.00
CA ARG A 51 -7.40 11.27 2.70
C ARG A 51 -6.67 9.96 2.95
N ALA A 52 -7.40 8.91 3.34
CA ALA A 52 -6.82 7.58 3.55
C ALA A 52 -6.23 7.01 2.25
N VAL A 53 -7.00 7.06 1.16
CA VAL A 53 -6.56 6.59 -0.17
C VAL A 53 -5.33 7.36 -0.66
N THR A 54 -5.34 8.69 -0.53
CA THR A 54 -4.18 9.51 -0.92
C THR A 54 -2.93 9.11 -0.15
N ARG A 55 -3.00 8.98 1.19
CA ARG A 55 -1.84 8.58 1.99
C ARG A 55 -1.28 7.22 1.59
N ILE A 56 -2.14 6.24 1.31
CA ILE A 56 -1.73 4.90 0.88
C ILE A 56 -1.07 4.95 -0.49
N ARG A 57 -1.65 5.69 -1.45
CA ARG A 57 -1.06 5.84 -2.79
C ARG A 57 0.29 6.54 -2.76
N THR A 58 0.43 7.62 -2.00
CA THR A 58 1.71 8.31 -1.82
C THR A 58 2.76 7.41 -1.19
N ALA A 59 2.40 6.61 -0.18
CA ALA A 59 3.32 5.65 0.42
C ALA A 59 3.74 4.55 -0.56
N TYR A 60 2.80 4.06 -1.39
CA TYR A 60 3.09 3.10 -2.44
C TYR A 60 4.03 3.68 -3.51
N GLU A 61 3.75 4.89 -4.00
CA GLU A 61 4.59 5.60 -4.99
C GLU A 61 6.00 5.84 -4.46
N ALA A 62 6.16 6.14 -3.16
CA ALA A 62 7.47 6.28 -2.53
C ALA A 62 8.26 4.95 -2.44
N LEU A 63 7.56 3.81 -2.33
CA LEU A 63 8.17 2.48 -2.27
C LEU A 63 8.37 1.85 -3.66
N GLU A 64 7.59 2.25 -4.66
CA GLU A 64 7.65 1.70 -6.02
C GLU A 64 9.08 1.64 -6.60
N PRO A 65 9.93 2.67 -6.45
CA PRO A 65 11.31 2.63 -6.96
C PRO A 65 12.15 1.53 -6.29
N LEU A 66 11.95 1.30 -4.99
CA LEU A 66 12.67 0.28 -4.23
C LEU A 66 12.21 -1.13 -4.58
N LEU A 67 10.91 -1.30 -4.85
CA LEU A 67 10.31 -2.57 -5.27
C LEU A 67 10.69 -2.95 -6.71
N ARG A 68 11.02 -1.96 -7.56
CA ARG A 68 11.46 -2.17 -8.95
C ARG A 68 12.97 -2.41 -9.11
N LEU A 69 13.76 -2.31 -8.03
CA LEU A 69 15.18 -2.66 -8.12
C LEU A 69 15.31 -4.13 -8.54
N PRO A 70 16.14 -4.45 -9.55
CA PRO A 70 16.40 -5.84 -9.89
C PRO A 70 16.96 -6.52 -8.64
N LYS A 71 16.42 -7.71 -8.32
CA LYS A 71 16.98 -8.61 -7.30
C LYS A 71 18.49 -8.55 -7.45
N ILE A 72 19.20 -8.14 -6.39
CA ILE A 72 20.66 -8.15 -6.34
C ILE A 72 21.07 -9.54 -6.83
N VAL A 73 21.60 -9.60 -8.04
CA VAL A 73 22.12 -10.83 -8.60
C VAL A 73 23.28 -11.21 -7.70
N PRO A 74 23.29 -12.41 -7.09
CA PRO A 74 24.43 -12.81 -6.27
C PRO A 74 25.68 -12.71 -7.16
N LEU A 75 26.66 -11.92 -6.70
CA LEU A 75 27.95 -11.78 -7.36
C LEU A 75 28.48 -13.21 -7.60
N PRO A 76 28.87 -13.60 -8.83
CA PRO A 76 29.49 -14.89 -9.04
C PRO A 76 30.71 -15.00 -8.13
N PRO A 77 30.97 -16.16 -7.49
CA PRO A 77 32.15 -16.33 -6.67
C PRO A 77 33.38 -16.05 -7.54
N CYS A 78 34.23 -15.13 -7.08
CA CYS A 78 35.52 -14.85 -7.69
C CYS A 78 36.22 -16.20 -7.90
N SER A 79 36.34 -16.62 -9.15
CA SER A 79 37.11 -17.81 -9.51
C SER A 79 38.57 -17.45 -9.29
N SER A 80 39.09 -17.82 -8.13
CA SER A 80 40.53 -17.85 -7.85
C SER A 80 41.18 -18.77 -8.87
N SER A 81 41.79 -18.19 -9.91
CA SER A 81 42.67 -18.91 -10.81
C SER A 81 43.99 -19.10 -10.07
N GLN A 82 44.31 -20.37 -9.76
CA GLN A 82 45.64 -20.81 -9.37
C GLN A 82 46.58 -20.78 -10.57
#